data_AF-A0A7E6E003-F1
#
_entry.id   AF-A0A7E6E003-F1
#
_cell.length_a   1.000
_cell.length_b   1.000
_cell.length_c   1.000
_cell.angle_alpha   90.00
_cell.angle_beta   90.00
_cell.angle_gamma   90.00
#
_symmetry.space_group_name_H-M   'P 1'
#
loop_
_entity.id
_entity.type
_entity.pdbx_description
1 polymer ?
#
loop_
_entity_poly.entity_id
_entity_poly.type
_entity_poly.pdbx_seq_one_letter_code
_entity_poly.pdbx_strand_id
1 'polypeptide(L)'
;MRPMDTSSRDIATGVCMLEVTLVPGTESQQRWRFRRGPFLLQATWETSWRRNLQISQWPQTSLSKPTEAKLPPLPLVPPASGPRPPVSPGMMLAALLLTLSCLGLHTLWQAQAVPILPLGLAPDTFDDAYVGCAEEMEEKAAALLKEEMARHALLRESWEAAQEAWEQKQRGLTLPPGFRPQHGIAVMVYTNSSNTLYWELNQALRTGGGSREFYMRHFPFKALHFYLTRALQLLQGSKGCTRGPGQVVFRGVSTLRFEPRRLGDAIRLGQFASSSLDEAVAHRFGNATFFSLRTCFGAPIQDLSVFPKEREVLIPPHEVFLVTRFSQDGARSLVTLWSYNKTCSNFNCAYLGGEKRRGCVSAPAAGAARLTLQQGLLSALLDNPARGPRGVPVLKSWALESPMPAT
;
A
#
# COMPACT_ATOMS: atom_id res chain seq x y z
N MET A 1 47.84 18.85 45.70
CA MET A 1 46.62 19.28 46.41
C MET A 1 45.61 19.73 45.36
N ARG A 2 44.43 19.07 45.38
CA ARG A 2 43.16 19.26 44.66
C ARG A 2 43.07 20.34 43.54
N PRO A 3 42.67 19.96 42.32
CA PRO A 3 41.91 20.83 41.43
C PRO A 3 40.47 20.98 41.95
N MET A 4 39.93 22.20 41.92
CA MET A 4 38.52 22.50 42.17
C MET A 4 37.75 22.37 40.85
N ASP A 5 36.78 21.46 40.86
CA ASP A 5 35.79 21.19 39.83
C ASP A 5 34.96 22.44 39.46
N THR A 6 34.89 22.73 38.16
CA THR A 6 33.78 23.49 37.57
C THR A 6 32.65 22.52 37.24
N SER A 7 31.68 22.41 38.16
CA SER A 7 30.46 21.63 37.97
C SER A 7 29.57 22.25 36.89
N SER A 8 29.31 21.42 35.86
CA SER A 8 28.19 21.50 34.93
C SER A 8 26.87 21.67 35.69
N ARG A 9 26.09 22.70 35.36
CA ARG A 9 24.69 22.77 35.77
C ARG A 9 23.87 21.94 34.80
N ASP A 10 23.66 20.69 35.17
CA ASP A 10 22.68 19.81 34.56
C ASP A 10 21.28 20.33 34.87
N ILE A 11 20.53 20.69 33.82
CA ILE A 11 19.09 20.91 33.87
C ILE A 11 18.46 19.53 33.97
N ALA A 12 18.03 19.14 35.17
CA ALA A 12 17.29 17.91 35.40
C ALA A 12 15.93 17.98 34.68
N THR A 13 15.86 17.37 33.51
CA THR A 13 14.62 16.93 32.87
C THR A 13 13.99 15.83 33.74
N GLY A 14 12.94 16.16 34.48
CA GLY A 14 12.14 15.19 35.20
C GLY A 14 11.33 14.31 34.24
N VAL A 15 11.88 13.15 33.90
CA VAL A 15 11.15 12.07 33.24
C VAL A 15 10.32 11.35 34.30
N CYS A 16 9.01 11.22 34.11
CA CYS A 16 8.18 10.30 34.89
C CYS A 16 8.59 8.85 34.58
N MET A 17 9.49 8.32 35.39
CA MET A 17 9.80 6.89 35.42
C MET A 17 8.69 6.16 36.19
N LEU A 18 8.08 5.16 35.56
CA LEU A 18 7.29 4.14 36.27
C LEU A 18 8.28 3.26 37.06
N GLU A 19 8.24 3.29 38.38
CA GLU A 19 8.94 2.30 39.20
C GLU A 19 8.22 0.96 39.09
N VAL A 20 8.91 -0.06 38.55
CA VAL A 20 8.50 -1.47 38.63
C VAL A 20 9.43 -2.15 39.62
N THR A 21 8.92 -2.47 40.81
CA THR A 21 9.69 -3.22 41.82
C THR A 21 9.51 -4.72 41.58
N LEU A 22 10.60 -5.43 41.24
CA LEU A 22 10.67 -6.90 41.18
C LEU A 22 10.90 -7.46 42.59
N VAL A 23 10.04 -8.37 43.05
CA VAL A 23 10.28 -9.17 44.26
C VAL A 23 10.71 -10.58 43.82
N PRO A 24 11.82 -11.15 44.33
CA PRO A 24 12.23 -12.49 43.95
C PRO A 24 11.39 -13.53 44.70
N GLY A 25 10.75 -14.43 43.94
CA GLY A 25 9.96 -15.54 44.47
C GLY A 25 9.73 -16.59 43.39
N THR A 26 9.90 -17.85 43.76
CA THR A 26 10.08 -19.05 42.94
C THR A 26 8.98 -19.33 41.90
N GLU A 27 9.40 -19.99 40.80
CA GLU A 27 8.60 -20.41 39.64
C GLU A 27 7.22 -20.97 40.00
N SER A 28 6.17 -20.29 39.52
CA SER A 28 4.96 -20.82 38.86
C SER A 28 3.74 -19.91 39.13
N GLN A 29 3.11 -19.45 38.04
CA GLN A 29 1.90 -18.59 37.97
C GLN A 29 2.07 -17.08 38.27
N GLN A 30 2.32 -16.29 37.23
CA GLN A 30 2.14 -14.83 37.28
C GLN A 30 0.66 -14.47 37.10
N ARG A 31 0.03 -13.99 38.18
CA ARG A 31 -1.31 -13.39 38.23
C ARG A 31 -1.17 -11.88 38.46
N TRP A 32 -1.59 -11.06 37.49
CA TRP A 32 -1.62 -9.61 37.61
C TRP A 32 -2.80 -9.14 38.48
N ARG A 33 -2.56 -8.29 39.49
CA ARG A 33 -3.62 -7.58 40.25
C ARG A 33 -3.53 -6.07 39.99
N PHE A 34 -4.61 -5.48 39.50
CA PHE A 34 -4.80 -4.03 39.44
C PHE A 34 -5.57 -3.54 40.67
N ARG A 35 -5.06 -2.53 41.38
CA ARG A 35 -5.79 -1.82 42.45
C ARG A 35 -6.38 -0.53 41.86
N ARG A 36 -7.72 -0.39 41.87
CA ARG A 36 -8.43 0.85 41.56
C ARG A 36 -8.43 1.77 42.79
N GLY A 37 -7.94 3.00 42.65
CA GLY A 37 -8.19 4.11 43.58
C GLY A 37 -9.51 4.85 43.25
N PRO A 38 -10.15 5.53 44.20
CA PRO A 38 -11.51 6.01 44.04
C PRO A 38 -11.56 7.48 43.63
N PHE A 39 -11.85 7.80 42.36
CA PHE A 39 -12.56 9.03 42.02
C PHE A 39 -13.42 8.79 40.78
N LEU A 40 -14.73 8.86 41.00
CA LEU A 40 -15.76 8.90 39.98
C LEU A 40 -15.68 10.26 39.27
N LEU A 41 -15.29 10.24 38.01
CA LEU A 41 -15.72 11.21 37.01
C LEU A 41 -16.43 10.39 35.92
N GLN A 42 -17.75 10.44 35.93
CA GLN A 42 -18.58 10.02 34.80
C GLN A 42 -18.21 10.90 33.61
N ALA A 43 -17.39 10.36 32.71
CA ALA A 43 -17.35 10.81 31.33
C ALA A 43 -18.19 9.81 30.52
N THR A 44 -19.37 10.27 30.11
CA THR A 44 -20.20 9.59 29.11
C THR A 44 -19.41 9.52 27.80
N TRP A 45 -18.89 8.34 27.47
CA TRP A 45 -18.39 8.05 26.14
C TRP A 45 -19.60 7.60 25.30
N GLU A 46 -20.26 8.55 24.64
CA GLU A 46 -21.13 8.25 23.51
C GLU A 46 -20.33 8.53 22.24
N THR A 47 -19.59 7.52 21.75
CA THR A 47 -19.11 7.59 20.37
C THR A 47 -20.27 7.35 19.43
N SER A 48 -20.71 8.45 18.82
CA SER A 48 -21.50 8.48 17.60
C SER A 48 -20.72 7.78 16.47
N TRP A 49 -20.93 6.47 16.34
CA TRP A 49 -20.72 5.72 15.10
C TRP A 49 -21.97 4.87 14.85
N ARG A 50 -23.02 5.53 14.36
CA ARG A 50 -24.11 4.89 13.62
C ARG A 50 -24.61 5.83 12.52
N ARG A 51 -24.54 5.30 11.28
CA ARG A 51 -25.15 5.70 9.99
C ARG A 51 -24.02 5.82 8.94
N ASN A 52 -23.84 4.92 7.99
CA ASN A 52 -24.77 4.03 7.30
C ASN A 52 -24.07 2.72 6.90
N LEU A 53 -24.33 1.65 7.65
CA LEU A 53 -24.17 0.28 7.17
C LEU A 53 -25.58 -0.24 6.89
N GLN A 54 -25.96 -0.29 5.61
CA GLN A 54 -27.03 -1.16 5.16
C GLN A 54 -26.50 -2.59 5.28
N ILE A 55 -26.78 -3.21 6.43
CA ILE A 55 -26.55 -4.63 6.65
C ILE A 55 -27.68 -5.37 5.93
N SER A 56 -27.37 -5.95 4.78
CA SER A 56 -28.15 -7.07 4.25
C SER A 56 -27.96 -8.26 5.20
N GLN A 57 -29.04 -8.61 5.88
CA GLN A 57 -29.11 -9.71 6.84
C GLN A 57 -28.75 -11.06 6.19
N TRP A 58 -27.96 -11.87 6.89
CA TRP A 58 -27.85 -13.31 6.67
C TRP A 58 -28.07 -14.04 8.00
N PRO A 59 -28.65 -15.26 7.99
CA PRO A 59 -29.29 -15.85 9.15
C PRO A 59 -28.29 -16.52 10.10
N GLN A 60 -28.49 -16.26 11.40
CA GLN A 60 -27.79 -16.96 12.49
C GLN A 60 -28.36 -18.37 12.65
N THR A 61 -27.53 -19.38 12.43
CA THR A 61 -27.76 -20.73 12.95
C THR A 61 -27.22 -20.83 14.37
N SER A 62 -28.03 -21.45 15.22
CA SER A 62 -27.91 -21.61 16.66
C SER A 62 -26.66 -22.37 17.11
N LEU A 63 -25.90 -21.79 18.04
CA LEU A 63 -24.99 -22.55 18.91
C LEU A 63 -25.22 -22.15 20.38
N SER A 64 -25.34 -23.18 21.21
CA SER A 64 -25.75 -23.18 22.62
C SER A 64 -24.78 -22.46 23.55
N LYS A 65 -25.34 -21.77 24.57
CA LYS A 65 -24.63 -21.05 25.64
C LYS A 65 -23.87 -22.01 26.57
N PRO A 66 -22.65 -21.68 27.04
CA PRO A 66 -22.05 -22.29 28.22
C PRO A 66 -22.49 -21.58 29.52
N THR A 67 -22.69 -22.39 30.54
CA THR A 67 -23.19 -22.06 31.88
C THR A 67 -22.21 -21.21 32.71
N GLU A 68 -22.73 -20.18 33.37
CA GLU A 68 -21.99 -19.20 34.19
C GLU A 68 -21.64 -19.78 35.57
N ALA A 69 -20.35 -19.87 35.90
CA ALA A 69 -19.86 -20.30 37.21
C ALA A 69 -19.76 -19.10 38.18
N LYS A 70 -20.50 -19.19 39.29
CA LYS A 70 -20.61 -18.19 40.37
C LYS A 70 -19.29 -18.10 41.18
N LEU A 71 -18.63 -16.93 41.20
CA LEU A 71 -17.56 -16.63 42.16
C LEU A 71 -18.14 -16.26 43.55
N PRO A 72 -17.48 -16.61 44.67
CA PRO A 72 -17.90 -16.20 46.01
C PRO A 72 -17.54 -14.73 46.31
N PRO A 73 -18.29 -14.04 47.20
CA PRO A 73 -18.09 -12.63 47.49
C PRO A 73 -16.84 -12.36 48.35
N LEU A 74 -16.16 -11.24 48.05
CA LEU A 74 -15.04 -10.70 48.84
C LEU A 74 -15.57 -9.93 50.08
N PRO A 75 -14.80 -9.89 51.19
CA PRO A 75 -15.23 -9.21 52.42
C PRO A 75 -15.25 -7.69 52.27
N LEU A 76 -16.30 -7.07 52.82
CA LEU A 76 -16.50 -5.62 52.93
C LEU A 76 -15.52 -5.02 53.96
N VAL A 77 -14.68 -4.09 53.53
CA VAL A 77 -13.88 -3.22 54.42
C VAL A 77 -14.72 -1.97 54.73
N PRO A 78 -14.87 -1.54 56.01
CA PRO A 78 -15.66 -0.35 56.32
C PRO A 78 -14.93 0.93 55.87
N PRO A 79 -15.67 2.01 55.51
CA PRO A 79 -15.05 3.27 55.11
C PRO A 79 -14.45 3.97 56.33
N ALA A 80 -13.17 4.35 56.23
CA ALA A 80 -12.52 5.18 57.23
C ALA A 80 -13.14 6.59 57.22
N SER A 81 -13.92 6.91 58.26
CA SER A 81 -14.44 8.26 58.53
C SER A 81 -13.37 9.08 59.27
N GLY A 82 -12.47 9.69 58.51
CA GLY A 82 -11.60 10.78 58.99
C GLY A 82 -12.02 12.11 58.37
N PRO A 83 -11.92 13.25 59.09
CA PRO A 83 -12.24 14.56 58.53
C PRO A 83 -11.25 14.89 57.41
N ARG A 84 -11.75 15.27 56.23
CA ARG A 84 -10.89 15.80 55.17
C ARG A 84 -10.33 17.15 55.63
N PRO A 85 -9.01 17.38 55.55
CA PRO A 85 -8.43 18.65 55.95
C PRO A 85 -8.96 19.79 55.05
N PRO A 86 -9.11 21.01 55.57
CA PRO A 86 -9.56 22.15 54.77
C PRO A 86 -8.53 22.41 53.66
N VAL A 87 -9.01 22.39 52.43
CA VAL A 87 -8.19 22.72 51.25
C VAL A 87 -7.91 24.21 51.34
N SER A 88 -6.67 24.60 51.65
CA SER A 88 -6.30 26.01 51.72
C SER A 88 -6.46 26.67 50.34
N PRO A 89 -6.79 27.98 50.26
CA PRO A 89 -6.91 28.68 48.98
C PRO A 89 -5.66 28.55 48.10
N GLY A 90 -4.48 28.44 48.73
CA GLY A 90 -3.21 28.19 48.05
C GLY A 90 -3.11 26.82 47.37
N MET A 91 -3.69 25.77 47.95
CA MET A 91 -3.72 24.44 47.32
C MET A 91 -4.69 24.38 46.13
N MET A 92 -5.80 25.12 46.16
CA MET A 92 -6.69 25.23 45.00
C MET A 92 -6.02 25.99 43.85
N LEU A 93 -5.28 27.08 44.15
CA LEU A 93 -4.56 27.84 43.12
C LEU A 93 -3.43 27.00 42.48
N ALA A 94 -2.67 26.25 43.30
CA ALA A 94 -1.62 25.36 42.80
C ALA A 94 -2.20 24.24 41.91
N ALA A 95 -3.32 23.62 42.31
CA ALA A 95 -4.01 22.63 41.50
C ALA A 95 -4.54 23.22 40.18
N LEU A 96 -5.06 24.45 40.20
CA LEU A 96 -5.54 25.14 39.01
C LEU A 96 -4.39 25.48 38.03
N LEU A 97 -3.25 25.95 38.56
CA LEU A 97 -2.07 26.25 37.75
C LEU A 97 -1.45 24.98 37.14
N LEU A 98 -1.44 23.87 37.89
CA LEU A 98 -1.02 22.56 37.38
C LEU A 98 -1.98 22.04 36.31
N THR A 99 -3.30 22.17 36.46
CA THR A 99 -4.26 21.74 35.43
C THR A 99 -4.19 22.64 34.20
N LEU A 100 -4.05 23.96 34.35
CA LEU A 100 -3.83 24.90 33.24
C LEU A 100 -2.50 24.65 32.52
N SER A 101 -1.44 24.32 33.26
CA SER A 101 -0.14 23.91 32.69
C SER A 101 -0.26 22.58 31.94
N CYS A 102 -0.98 21.60 32.49
CA CYS A 102 -1.23 20.32 31.82
C CYS A 102 -2.14 20.48 30.59
N LEU A 103 -3.18 21.32 30.65
CA LEU A 103 -4.03 21.65 29.49
C LEU A 103 -3.23 22.41 28.43
N GLY A 104 -2.38 23.36 28.82
CA GLY A 104 -1.50 24.11 27.92
C GLY A 104 -0.43 23.23 27.25
N LEU A 105 0.11 22.25 27.96
CA LEU A 105 1.00 21.24 27.37
C LEU A 105 0.25 20.25 26.47
N HIS A 106 -0.98 19.86 26.84
CA HIS A 106 -1.81 19.00 26.01
C HIS A 106 -2.25 19.66 24.70
N THR A 107 -2.53 20.97 24.70
CA THR A 107 -2.84 21.72 23.47
C THR A 107 -1.59 21.92 22.60
N LEU A 108 -0.41 22.07 23.20
CA LEU A 108 0.87 22.12 22.48
C LEU A 108 1.29 20.76 21.87
N TRP A 109 0.80 19.63 22.40
CA TRP A 109 1.07 18.30 21.85
C TRP A 109 0.30 17.99 20.55
N GLN A 110 -0.79 18.70 20.27
CA GLN A 110 -1.71 18.42 19.14
C GLN A 110 -1.37 19.13 17.82
N ALA A 111 -0.34 19.99 17.78
CA ALA A 111 0.12 20.62 16.54
C ALA A 111 1.30 19.86 15.93
N GLN A 112 1.14 18.56 15.65
CA GLN A 112 2.14 17.84 14.85
C GLN A 112 2.04 18.32 13.40
N ALA A 113 3.06 19.07 12.96
CA ALA A 113 3.17 19.50 11.58
C ALA A 113 3.19 18.28 10.64
N VAL A 114 2.36 18.30 9.60
CA VAL A 114 2.34 17.24 8.60
C VAL A 114 3.71 17.19 7.92
N PRO A 115 4.42 16.05 7.93
CA PRO A 115 5.76 15.95 7.37
C PRO A 115 5.75 16.23 5.86
N ILE A 116 6.79 16.94 5.42
CA ILE A 116 7.01 17.29 4.01
C ILE A 116 7.88 16.21 3.38
N LEU A 117 7.45 15.68 2.25
CA LEU A 117 8.18 14.68 1.48
C LEU A 117 8.41 15.18 0.04
N PRO A 118 9.66 15.41 -0.39
CA PRO A 118 9.92 15.80 -1.77
C PRO A 118 9.51 14.69 -2.75
N LEU A 119 8.80 15.08 -3.81
CA LEU A 119 8.53 14.19 -4.93
C LEU A 119 9.82 13.86 -5.68
N GLY A 120 9.93 12.63 -6.18
CA GLY A 120 11.10 12.18 -6.92
C GLY A 120 10.86 10.86 -7.64
N LEU A 121 11.94 10.24 -8.10
CA LEU A 121 11.87 8.99 -8.86
C LEU A 121 11.76 7.74 -7.98
N ALA A 122 11.73 7.84 -6.65
CA ALA A 122 11.60 6.70 -5.74
C ALA A 122 12.58 5.53 -6.06
N PRO A 123 13.91 5.73 -5.89
CA PRO A 123 14.92 4.75 -6.33
C PRO A 123 14.96 3.46 -5.50
N ASP A 124 14.37 3.47 -4.31
CA ASP A 124 14.31 2.33 -3.39
C ASP A 124 12.98 1.59 -3.43
N THR A 125 12.11 1.96 -4.38
CA THR A 125 10.88 1.22 -4.63
C THR A 125 11.18 -0.12 -5.29
N PHE A 126 10.53 -1.18 -4.83
CA PHE A 126 10.42 -2.41 -5.62
C PHE A 126 9.34 -2.21 -6.69
N ASP A 127 9.77 -2.14 -7.95
CA ASP A 127 8.96 -1.62 -9.07
C ASP A 127 8.93 -2.57 -10.29
N ASP A 128 9.12 -3.87 -10.04
CA ASP A 128 9.23 -4.90 -11.09
C ASP A 128 8.00 -4.91 -12.01
N ALA A 129 8.23 -4.76 -13.31
CA ALA A 129 7.19 -4.80 -14.34
C ALA A 129 7.06 -6.17 -15.01
N TYR A 130 7.91 -7.14 -14.64
CA TYR A 130 7.90 -8.53 -15.13
C TYR A 130 7.98 -8.63 -16.67
N VAL A 131 8.72 -7.72 -17.30
CA VAL A 131 8.86 -7.68 -18.76
C VAL A 131 9.68 -8.88 -19.22
N GLY A 132 9.05 -9.74 -20.02
CA GLY A 132 9.68 -10.94 -20.59
C GLY A 132 9.69 -12.17 -19.69
N CYS A 133 9.11 -12.12 -18.48
CA CYS A 133 9.08 -13.25 -17.55
C CYS A 133 7.72 -13.46 -16.87
N ALA A 134 6.65 -12.85 -17.39
CA ALA A 134 5.33 -12.96 -16.79
C ALA A 134 4.85 -14.42 -16.74
N GLU A 135 5.07 -15.20 -17.81
CA GLU A 135 4.69 -16.62 -17.87
C GLU A 135 5.48 -17.47 -16.87
N GLU A 136 6.79 -17.28 -16.76
CA GLU A 136 7.61 -17.99 -15.77
C GLU A 136 7.19 -17.61 -14.33
N MET A 137 6.85 -16.34 -14.09
CA MET A 137 6.33 -15.92 -12.79
C MET A 137 4.95 -16.52 -12.49
N GLU A 138 4.07 -16.71 -13.48
CA GLU A 138 2.79 -17.41 -13.29
C GLU A 138 2.99 -18.84 -12.74
N GLU A 139 4.03 -19.54 -13.20
CA GLU A 139 4.33 -20.90 -12.74
C GLU A 139 4.82 -20.93 -11.29
N LYS A 140 5.52 -19.89 -10.84
CA LYS A 140 6.08 -19.81 -9.47
C LYS A 140 5.14 -19.15 -8.47
N ALA A 141 4.27 -18.24 -8.91
CA ALA A 141 3.51 -17.35 -8.04
C ALA A 141 2.55 -18.09 -7.11
N ALA A 142 1.98 -19.23 -7.52
CA ALA A 142 1.08 -20.02 -6.68
C ALA A 142 1.80 -20.61 -5.45
N ALA A 143 2.98 -21.19 -5.64
CA ALA A 143 3.79 -21.72 -4.53
C ALA A 143 4.27 -20.60 -3.60
N LEU A 144 4.75 -19.49 -4.19
CA LEU A 144 5.15 -18.30 -3.45
C LEU A 144 4.02 -17.76 -2.57
N LEU A 145 2.82 -17.59 -3.13
CA LEU A 145 1.69 -17.07 -2.39
C LEU A 145 1.34 -17.97 -1.19
N LYS A 146 1.41 -19.29 -1.37
CA LYS A 146 1.20 -20.24 -0.27
C LYS A 146 2.22 -20.06 0.86
N GLU A 147 3.49 -19.84 0.53
CA GLU A 147 4.54 -19.53 1.52
C GLU A 147 4.31 -18.19 2.21
N GLU A 148 3.88 -17.17 1.47
CA GLU A 148 3.57 -15.84 2.01
C GLU A 148 2.40 -15.90 2.99
N MET A 149 1.31 -16.57 2.63
CA MET A 149 0.14 -16.77 3.50
C MET A 149 0.47 -17.61 4.74
N ALA A 150 1.40 -18.57 4.65
CA ALA A 150 1.84 -19.35 5.80
C ALA A 150 2.57 -18.48 6.84
N ARG A 151 3.24 -17.41 6.40
CA ARG A 151 4.06 -16.52 7.24
C ARG A 151 3.37 -15.19 7.57
N HIS A 152 2.24 -14.88 6.95
CA HIS A 152 1.56 -13.60 7.07
C HIS A 152 0.06 -13.79 7.29
N ALA A 153 -0.37 -13.85 8.56
CA ALA A 153 -1.76 -14.14 8.92
C ALA A 153 -2.78 -13.22 8.25
N LEU A 154 -2.51 -11.90 8.24
CA LEU A 154 -3.41 -10.93 7.61
C LEU A 154 -3.55 -11.12 6.09
N LEU A 155 -2.48 -11.60 5.42
CA LEU A 155 -2.53 -11.88 3.98
C LEU A 155 -3.39 -13.11 3.74
N ARG A 156 -3.19 -14.17 4.52
CA ARG A 156 -3.98 -15.41 4.46
C ARG A 156 -5.47 -15.13 4.62
N GLU A 157 -5.84 -14.45 5.71
CA GLU A 157 -7.24 -14.14 6.01
C GLU A 157 -7.88 -13.25 4.92
N SER A 158 -7.15 -12.23 4.44
CA SER A 158 -7.62 -11.36 3.37
C SER A 158 -7.80 -12.10 2.04
N TRP A 159 -6.85 -13.00 1.72
CA TRP A 159 -6.87 -13.77 0.49
C TRP A 159 -8.00 -14.80 0.48
N GLU A 160 -8.17 -15.56 1.57
CA GLU A 160 -9.24 -16.54 1.73
C GLU A 160 -10.62 -15.88 1.63
N ALA A 161 -10.84 -14.76 2.32
CA ALA A 161 -12.09 -14.00 2.22
C ALA A 161 -12.33 -13.44 0.80
N ALA A 162 -11.28 -12.95 0.14
CA ALA A 162 -11.39 -12.44 -1.23
C ALA A 162 -11.66 -13.56 -2.24
N GLN A 163 -11.11 -14.77 -2.02
CA GLN A 163 -11.37 -15.94 -2.84
C GLN A 163 -12.84 -16.39 -2.76
N GLU A 164 -13.43 -16.43 -1.56
CA GLU A 164 -14.85 -16.73 -1.40
C GLU A 164 -15.74 -15.69 -2.11
N ALA A 165 -15.41 -14.41 -1.97
CA ALA A 165 -16.16 -13.33 -2.60
C ALA A 165 -15.98 -13.31 -4.13
N TRP A 166 -14.83 -13.74 -4.65
CA TRP A 166 -14.55 -13.85 -6.08
C TRP A 166 -15.50 -14.82 -6.78
N GLU A 167 -15.83 -15.96 -6.16
CA GLU A 167 -16.69 -16.99 -6.75
C GLU A 167 -18.06 -16.48 -7.19
N GLN A 168 -18.61 -15.53 -6.41
CA GLN A 168 -19.88 -14.89 -6.75
C GLN A 168 -19.68 -13.74 -7.74
N LYS A 169 -18.65 -12.92 -7.50
CA LYS A 169 -18.41 -11.70 -8.28
C LYS A 169 -18.05 -12.00 -9.74
N GLN A 170 -17.25 -13.04 -10.00
CA GLN A 170 -16.73 -13.33 -11.34
C GLN A 170 -17.81 -13.63 -12.38
N ARG A 171 -18.98 -14.13 -11.97
CA ARG A 171 -20.07 -14.54 -12.87
C ARG A 171 -20.66 -13.40 -13.70
N GLY A 172 -20.50 -12.15 -13.25
CA GLY A 172 -20.99 -10.96 -13.93
C GLY A 172 -19.92 -10.12 -14.63
N LEU A 173 -18.65 -10.58 -14.65
CA LEU A 173 -17.54 -9.80 -15.17
C LEU A 173 -17.16 -10.22 -16.59
N THR A 174 -16.86 -9.23 -17.42
CA THR A 174 -16.17 -9.45 -18.70
C THR A 174 -14.69 -9.18 -18.49
N LEU A 175 -13.87 -10.23 -18.45
CA LEU A 175 -12.44 -10.15 -18.16
C LEU A 175 -11.60 -10.29 -19.44
N PRO A 176 -10.45 -9.60 -19.53
CA PRO A 176 -9.60 -9.67 -20.72
C PRO A 176 -8.93 -11.05 -20.87
N PRO A 177 -8.49 -11.42 -22.07
CA PRO A 177 -7.77 -12.68 -22.30
C PRO A 177 -6.55 -12.83 -21.38
N GLY A 178 -6.36 -14.03 -20.83
CA GLY A 178 -5.28 -14.32 -19.90
C GLY A 178 -5.50 -13.84 -18.47
N PHE A 179 -6.64 -13.19 -18.17
CA PHE A 179 -6.99 -12.81 -16.80
C PHE A 179 -7.46 -14.03 -16.00
N ARG A 180 -6.69 -14.41 -14.98
CA ARG A 180 -6.94 -15.55 -14.09
C ARG A 180 -7.60 -15.11 -12.77
N PRO A 181 -8.27 -16.01 -12.03
CA PRO A 181 -8.88 -15.70 -10.73
C PRO A 181 -7.93 -14.99 -9.76
N GLN A 182 -6.66 -15.41 -9.70
CA GLN A 182 -5.65 -14.86 -8.80
C GLN A 182 -5.41 -13.35 -9.04
N HIS A 183 -5.55 -12.87 -10.28
CA HIS A 183 -5.46 -11.45 -10.60
C HIS A 183 -6.61 -10.66 -9.98
N GLY A 184 -7.84 -11.18 -10.11
CA GLY A 184 -9.03 -10.57 -9.54
C GLY A 184 -9.02 -10.57 -8.02
N ILE A 185 -8.62 -11.69 -7.42
CA ILE A 185 -8.47 -11.84 -5.97
C ILE A 185 -7.41 -10.86 -5.44
N ALA A 186 -6.26 -10.73 -6.10
CA ALA A 186 -5.23 -9.76 -5.69
C ALA A 186 -5.73 -8.31 -5.70
N VAL A 187 -6.55 -7.93 -6.68
CA VAL A 187 -7.21 -6.61 -6.71
C VAL A 187 -8.19 -6.48 -5.54
N MET A 188 -9.04 -7.48 -5.29
CA MET A 188 -9.97 -7.47 -4.16
C MET A 188 -9.25 -7.32 -2.81
N VAL A 189 -8.18 -8.09 -2.61
CA VAL A 189 -7.31 -8.01 -1.44
C VAL A 189 -6.74 -6.61 -1.27
N TYR A 190 -6.23 -6.00 -2.34
CA TYR A 190 -5.68 -4.65 -2.29
C TYR A 190 -6.72 -3.58 -1.95
N THR A 191 -7.94 -3.68 -2.49
CA THR A 191 -9.01 -2.69 -2.25
C THR A 191 -9.73 -2.84 -0.90
N ASN A 192 -9.46 -3.92 -0.15
CA ASN A 192 -10.14 -4.15 1.12
C ASN A 192 -9.58 -3.25 2.23
N SER A 193 -10.08 -2.03 2.32
CA SER A 193 -9.74 -1.07 3.38
C SER A 193 -10.29 -1.42 4.77
N SER A 194 -11.00 -2.55 4.92
CA SER A 194 -11.41 -3.06 6.24
C SER A 194 -10.22 -3.57 7.07
N ASN A 195 -9.03 -3.70 6.45
CA ASN A 195 -7.79 -4.04 7.13
C ASN A 195 -6.58 -3.23 6.59
N THR A 196 -5.40 -3.48 7.16
CA THR A 196 -4.18 -2.71 6.89
C THR A 196 -3.30 -3.27 5.77
N LEU A 197 -3.69 -4.34 5.08
CA LEU A 197 -2.80 -5.08 4.18
C LEU A 197 -2.33 -4.24 2.98
N TYR A 198 -3.22 -3.41 2.39
CA TYR A 198 -2.84 -2.50 1.31
C TYR A 198 -1.78 -1.48 1.77
N TRP A 199 -1.85 -1.05 3.03
CA TRP A 199 -0.90 -0.13 3.64
C TRP A 199 0.44 -0.85 3.88
N GLU A 200 0.43 -2.09 4.38
CA GLU A 200 1.62 -2.91 4.59
C GLU A 200 2.34 -3.21 3.28
N LEU A 201 1.59 -3.57 2.22
CA LEU A 201 2.15 -3.77 0.88
C LEU A 201 2.79 -2.48 0.36
N ASN A 202 2.09 -1.35 0.42
CA ASN A 202 2.62 -0.08 -0.05
C ASN A 202 3.81 0.43 0.78
N GLN A 203 3.89 0.09 2.07
CA GLN A 203 5.07 0.33 2.89
C GLN A 203 6.24 -0.55 2.46
N ALA A 204 6.01 -1.86 2.26
CA ALA A 204 7.04 -2.79 1.79
C ALA A 204 7.56 -2.41 0.40
N LEU A 205 6.71 -1.89 -0.49
CA LEU A 205 7.12 -1.43 -1.82
C LEU A 205 8.08 -0.25 -1.74
N ARG A 206 7.80 0.73 -0.86
CA ARG A 206 8.63 1.94 -0.70
C ARG A 206 10.04 1.67 -0.21
N THR A 207 10.26 0.60 0.54
CA THR A 207 11.55 0.31 1.20
C THR A 207 12.19 -1.01 0.75
N GLY A 208 11.45 -1.88 0.08
CA GLY A 208 11.87 -3.23 -0.31
C GLY A 208 12.81 -3.28 -1.53
N GLY A 209 12.97 -2.18 -2.25
CA GLY A 209 13.74 -2.10 -3.49
C GLY A 209 15.19 -1.65 -3.32
N GLY A 210 15.77 -1.68 -2.11
CA GLY A 210 17.17 -1.28 -1.87
C GLY A 210 18.18 -2.08 -2.71
N SER A 211 18.03 -3.40 -2.76
CA SER A 211 18.81 -4.33 -3.58
C SER A 211 18.02 -5.62 -3.85
N ARG A 212 18.47 -6.46 -4.78
CA ARG A 212 17.84 -7.77 -5.01
C ARG A 212 17.96 -8.67 -3.78
N GLU A 213 19.11 -8.69 -3.12
CA GLU A 213 19.31 -9.44 -1.87
C GLU A 213 18.33 -9.01 -0.77
N PHE A 214 18.15 -7.70 -0.60
CA PHE A 214 17.20 -7.16 0.38
C PHE A 214 15.76 -7.57 0.04
N TYR A 215 15.36 -7.43 -1.23
CA TYR A 215 14.06 -7.89 -1.73
C TYR A 215 13.85 -9.39 -1.44
N MET A 216 14.82 -10.24 -1.76
CA MET A 216 14.69 -11.68 -1.57
C MET A 216 14.48 -12.04 -0.10
N ARG A 217 15.23 -11.40 0.81
CA ARG A 217 15.19 -11.69 2.26
C ARG A 217 14.01 -11.07 2.99
N HIS A 218 13.64 -9.83 2.68
CA HIS A 218 12.76 -9.03 3.54
C HIS A 218 11.42 -8.66 2.92
N PHE A 219 11.26 -8.74 1.58
CA PHE A 219 10.00 -8.37 0.94
C PHE A 219 8.96 -9.51 1.07
N PRO A 220 7.84 -9.32 1.79
CA PRO A 220 6.94 -10.42 2.15
C PRO A 220 5.82 -10.67 1.14
N PHE A 221 5.72 -9.87 0.07
CA PHE A 221 4.56 -9.86 -0.84
C PHE A 221 4.96 -10.09 -2.31
N LYS A 222 5.89 -11.01 -2.59
CA LYS A 222 6.42 -11.28 -3.93
C LYS A 222 5.32 -11.73 -4.90
N ALA A 223 4.50 -12.71 -4.51
CA ALA A 223 3.40 -13.20 -5.34
C ALA A 223 2.24 -12.21 -5.41
N LEU A 224 1.86 -11.59 -4.27
CA LEU A 224 0.81 -10.57 -4.28
C LEU A 224 1.16 -9.38 -5.18
N HIS A 225 2.40 -8.88 -5.12
CA HIS A 225 2.89 -7.83 -6.02
C HIS A 225 2.84 -8.26 -7.48
N PHE A 226 3.25 -9.49 -7.79
CA PHE A 226 3.18 -10.03 -9.16
C PHE A 226 1.74 -10.07 -9.67
N TYR A 227 0.83 -10.71 -8.94
CA TYR A 227 -0.56 -10.83 -9.37
C TYR A 227 -1.24 -9.47 -9.53
N LEU A 228 -0.98 -8.52 -8.62
CA LEU A 228 -1.53 -7.17 -8.72
C LEU A 228 -0.96 -6.42 -9.92
N THR A 229 0.35 -6.48 -10.15
CA THR A 229 0.99 -5.89 -11.33
C THR A 229 0.43 -6.48 -12.61
N ARG A 230 0.30 -7.81 -12.68
CA ARG A 230 -0.21 -8.51 -13.85
C ARG A 230 -1.68 -8.21 -14.11
N ALA A 231 -2.49 -8.11 -13.05
CA ALA A 231 -3.89 -7.70 -13.15
C ALA A 231 -4.03 -6.34 -13.83
N LEU A 232 -3.27 -5.33 -13.38
CA LEU A 232 -3.32 -3.99 -13.98
C LEU A 232 -2.86 -3.98 -15.44
N GLN A 233 -1.81 -4.72 -15.77
CA GLN A 233 -1.34 -4.86 -17.16
C GLN A 233 -2.42 -5.45 -18.08
N LEU A 234 -3.14 -6.48 -17.61
CA LEU A 234 -4.18 -7.13 -18.39
C LEU A 234 -5.44 -6.24 -18.53
N LEU A 235 -5.83 -5.53 -17.47
CA LEU A 235 -6.99 -4.64 -17.46
C LEU A 235 -6.77 -3.38 -18.31
N GLN A 236 -5.57 -2.78 -18.26
CA GLN A 236 -5.22 -1.63 -19.10
C GLN A 236 -5.14 -2.04 -20.57
N GLY A 237 -4.60 -3.24 -20.83
CA GLY A 237 -4.12 -3.67 -22.13
C GLY A 237 -2.69 -3.17 -22.41
N SER A 238 -2.20 -3.35 -23.63
CA SER A 238 -0.82 -2.99 -23.99
C SER A 238 -0.69 -1.58 -24.60
N LYS A 239 -1.58 -0.64 -24.26
CA LYS A 239 -1.82 0.52 -25.13
C LYS A 239 -1.47 1.87 -24.53
N GLY A 240 -1.18 1.98 -23.22
CA GLY A 240 -0.86 3.27 -22.60
C GLY A 240 -1.85 4.37 -23.02
N CYS A 241 -1.35 5.59 -23.27
CA CYS A 241 -2.12 6.68 -23.89
C CYS A 241 -2.09 6.69 -25.43
N THR A 242 -1.78 5.57 -26.09
CA THR A 242 -1.72 5.53 -27.57
C THR A 242 -3.07 5.81 -28.23
N ARG A 243 -4.18 5.68 -27.49
CA ARG A 243 -5.56 5.80 -28.00
C ARG A 243 -6.34 7.01 -27.47
N GLY A 244 -5.70 7.90 -26.73
CA GLY A 244 -6.37 9.05 -26.15
C GLY A 244 -5.57 9.73 -25.05
N PRO A 245 -6.11 10.79 -24.45
CA PRO A 245 -5.36 11.66 -23.55
C PRO A 245 -5.11 11.06 -22.14
N GLY A 246 -5.36 9.77 -21.92
CA GLY A 246 -5.29 9.14 -20.59
C GLY A 246 -6.50 9.47 -19.70
N GLN A 247 -6.54 8.85 -18.53
CA GLN A 247 -7.64 8.94 -17.57
C GLN A 247 -7.36 10.01 -16.52
N VAL A 248 -8.32 10.89 -16.28
CA VAL A 248 -8.24 11.91 -15.21
C VAL A 248 -8.75 11.30 -13.91
N VAL A 249 -7.93 11.39 -12.87
CA VAL A 249 -8.19 10.79 -11.55
C VAL A 249 -7.66 11.69 -10.43
N PHE A 250 -8.15 11.46 -9.23
CA PHE A 250 -7.87 12.28 -8.05
C PHE A 250 -7.42 11.43 -6.87
N ARG A 251 -6.50 11.96 -6.07
CA ARG A 251 -6.01 11.27 -4.86
C ARG A 251 -5.77 12.26 -3.73
N GLY A 252 -6.49 12.08 -2.63
CA GLY A 252 -6.23 12.77 -1.36
C GLY A 252 -5.25 12.00 -0.49
N VAL A 253 -4.36 12.73 0.21
CA VAL A 253 -3.43 12.19 1.20
C VAL A 253 -3.54 13.02 2.48
N SER A 254 -3.75 12.35 3.61
CA SER A 254 -3.95 13.00 4.92
C SER A 254 -2.67 13.19 5.72
N THR A 255 -1.69 12.30 5.57
CA THR A 255 -0.54 12.19 6.49
C THR A 255 0.76 12.79 5.97
N LEU A 256 0.81 13.16 4.69
CA LEU A 256 2.04 13.62 4.03
C LEU A 256 1.75 14.82 3.15
N ARG A 257 2.67 15.78 3.18
CA ARG A 257 2.67 16.94 2.31
C ARG A 257 3.75 16.77 1.24
N PHE A 258 3.34 16.52 0.00
CA PHE A 258 4.26 16.31 -1.10
C PHE A 258 4.58 17.61 -1.81
N GLU A 259 5.86 17.84 -2.06
CA GLU A 259 6.34 19.01 -2.79
C GLU A 259 7.25 18.60 -3.94
N PRO A 260 7.05 19.12 -5.16
CA PRO A 260 8.03 18.97 -6.22
C PRO A 260 9.24 19.87 -5.94
N ARG A 261 10.41 19.52 -6.47
CA ARG A 261 11.55 20.45 -6.45
C ARG A 261 11.32 21.57 -7.44
N ARG A 262 10.85 21.23 -8.65
CA ARG A 262 10.50 22.17 -9.71
C ARG A 262 9.32 21.66 -10.55
N LEU A 263 8.64 22.58 -11.22
CA LEU A 263 7.72 22.22 -12.29
C LEU A 263 8.50 21.60 -13.46
N GLY A 264 7.90 20.61 -14.10
CA GLY A 264 8.52 19.81 -15.15
C GLY A 264 9.35 18.64 -14.65
N ASP A 265 9.54 18.47 -13.33
CA ASP A 265 10.25 17.31 -12.79
C ASP A 265 9.51 16.00 -13.12
N ALA A 266 10.29 14.97 -13.48
CA ALA A 266 9.81 13.61 -13.63
C ALA A 266 9.80 12.90 -12.27
N ILE A 267 8.66 12.30 -11.92
CA ILE A 267 8.44 11.65 -10.63
C ILE A 267 7.77 10.30 -10.82
N ARG A 268 7.89 9.44 -9.81
CA ARG A 268 7.12 8.19 -9.67
C ARG A 268 6.46 8.18 -8.29
N LEU A 269 5.29 7.53 -8.20
CA LEU A 269 4.57 7.44 -6.92
C LEU A 269 5.19 6.43 -5.95
N GLY A 270 6.06 5.53 -6.45
CA GLY A 270 6.91 4.67 -5.61
C GLY A 270 6.18 3.53 -4.90
N GLN A 271 4.93 3.30 -5.24
CA GLN A 271 4.05 2.24 -4.73
C GLN A 271 2.82 2.15 -5.64
N PHE A 272 1.95 1.17 -5.41
CA PHE A 272 0.60 1.25 -5.99
C PHE A 272 -0.11 2.47 -5.41
N ALA A 273 -0.77 3.22 -6.29
CA ALA A 273 -1.46 4.44 -5.90
C ALA A 273 -2.93 4.36 -6.28
N SER A 274 -3.77 4.16 -5.27
CA SER A 274 -5.22 4.28 -5.39
C SER A 274 -5.59 5.73 -5.72
N SER A 275 -6.46 5.89 -6.69
CA SER A 275 -7.04 7.17 -7.10
C SER A 275 -8.50 6.95 -7.47
N SER A 276 -9.29 8.01 -7.51
CA SER A 276 -10.71 7.94 -7.87
C SER A 276 -11.00 8.73 -9.12
N LEU A 277 -11.96 8.26 -9.91
CA LEU A 277 -12.59 9.06 -10.96
C LEU A 277 -13.46 10.20 -10.42
N ASP A 278 -13.80 10.15 -9.13
CA ASP A 278 -14.63 11.12 -8.44
C ASP A 278 -13.77 11.94 -7.46
N GLU A 279 -13.67 13.24 -7.74
CA GLU A 279 -12.91 14.18 -6.91
C GLU A 279 -13.44 14.23 -5.47
N ALA A 280 -14.76 14.17 -5.30
CA ALA A 280 -15.40 14.22 -3.98
C ALA A 280 -15.14 12.96 -3.16
N VAL A 281 -14.93 11.80 -3.82
CA VAL A 281 -14.45 10.58 -3.16
C VAL A 281 -12.99 10.79 -2.71
N ALA A 282 -12.12 11.28 -3.58
CA ALA A 282 -10.70 11.46 -3.28
C ALA A 282 -10.47 12.40 -2.07
N HIS A 283 -11.29 13.43 -1.91
CA HIS A 283 -11.21 14.34 -0.76
C HIS A 283 -11.42 13.66 0.60
N ARG A 284 -12.17 12.55 0.65
CA ARG A 284 -12.44 11.81 1.91
C ARG A 284 -11.19 11.12 2.45
N PHE A 285 -10.19 10.88 1.61
CA PHE A 285 -8.93 10.22 2.00
C PHE A 285 -7.89 11.19 2.57
N GLY A 286 -8.09 12.50 2.39
CA GLY A 286 -7.26 13.51 3.01
C GLY A 286 -7.01 14.73 2.14
N ASN A 287 -6.49 15.78 2.78
CA ASN A 287 -6.34 17.08 2.18
C ASN A 287 -4.96 17.73 2.43
N ALA A 288 -4.02 17.02 3.06
CA ALA A 288 -2.66 17.54 3.24
C ALA A 288 -1.92 17.64 1.91
N THR A 289 -2.07 16.61 1.07
CA THR A 289 -1.78 16.70 -0.36
C THR A 289 -2.99 16.26 -1.16
N PHE A 290 -3.33 17.01 -2.19
CA PHE A 290 -4.33 16.62 -3.16
C PHE A 290 -3.70 16.55 -4.55
N PHE A 291 -3.75 15.37 -5.16
CA PHE A 291 -3.25 15.13 -6.49
C PHE A 291 -4.40 15.12 -7.51
N SER A 292 -4.24 15.88 -8.58
CA SER A 292 -5.01 15.71 -9.82
C SER A 292 -4.07 15.06 -10.84
N LEU A 293 -4.36 13.82 -11.24
CA LEU A 293 -3.50 13.05 -12.13
C LEU A 293 -4.18 12.80 -13.46
N ARG A 294 -3.39 12.77 -14.53
CA ARG A 294 -3.77 12.19 -15.83
C ARG A 294 -2.89 10.97 -16.07
N THR A 295 -3.41 9.77 -15.81
CA THR A 295 -2.68 8.50 -15.91
C THR A 295 -2.90 7.81 -17.26
N CYS A 296 -1.85 7.18 -17.78
CA CYS A 296 -1.89 6.33 -18.97
C CYS A 296 -1.87 4.83 -18.63
N PHE A 297 -1.34 4.46 -17.46
CA PHE A 297 -1.11 3.07 -17.06
C PHE A 297 -1.99 2.62 -15.87
N GLY A 298 -2.75 3.55 -15.28
CA GLY A 298 -3.76 3.22 -14.28
C GLY A 298 -4.89 2.42 -14.89
N ALA A 299 -5.34 1.38 -14.17
CA ALA A 299 -6.45 0.55 -14.59
C ALA A 299 -7.69 0.84 -13.72
N PRO A 300 -8.88 1.06 -14.31
CA PRO A 300 -10.13 1.06 -13.57
C PRO A 300 -10.35 -0.32 -12.94
N ILE A 301 -10.53 -0.35 -11.63
CA ILE A 301 -10.77 -1.59 -10.87
C ILE A 301 -12.11 -1.57 -10.14
N GLN A 302 -13.00 -0.64 -10.50
CA GLN A 302 -14.32 -0.46 -9.89
C GLN A 302 -15.12 -1.77 -9.79
N ASP A 303 -15.16 -2.56 -10.87
CA ASP A 303 -15.96 -3.80 -10.91
C ASP A 303 -15.36 -4.93 -10.07
N LEU A 304 -14.04 -4.87 -9.82
CA LEU A 304 -13.31 -5.82 -8.99
C LEU A 304 -13.28 -5.41 -7.52
N SER A 305 -13.26 -4.11 -7.24
CA SER A 305 -13.06 -3.54 -5.89
C SER A 305 -14.11 -3.99 -4.87
N VAL A 306 -13.70 -4.11 -3.61
CA VAL A 306 -14.59 -4.30 -2.46
C VAL A 306 -15.50 -3.07 -2.26
N PHE A 307 -15.06 -1.88 -2.70
CA PHE A 307 -15.81 -0.63 -2.61
C PHE A 307 -16.04 0.00 -4.00
N PRO A 308 -16.95 -0.52 -4.85
CA PRO A 308 -17.17 0.00 -6.20
C PRO A 308 -17.57 1.48 -6.25
N LYS A 309 -18.18 2.01 -5.18
CA LYS A 309 -18.56 3.43 -5.06
C LYS A 309 -17.35 4.37 -5.00
N GLU A 310 -16.16 3.87 -4.71
CA GLU A 310 -14.94 4.66 -4.75
C GLU A 310 -14.45 4.93 -6.18
N ARG A 311 -15.01 4.22 -7.18
CA ARG A 311 -14.66 4.38 -8.61
C ARG A 311 -13.15 4.36 -8.83
N GLU A 312 -12.51 3.40 -8.18
CA GLU A 312 -11.07 3.36 -8.03
C GLU A 312 -10.38 3.06 -9.37
N VAL A 313 -9.33 3.83 -9.63
CA VAL A 313 -8.32 3.58 -10.65
C VAL A 313 -7.00 3.37 -9.94
N LEU A 314 -6.43 2.18 -10.13
CA LEU A 314 -5.17 1.82 -9.48
C LEU A 314 -4.00 2.05 -10.42
N ILE A 315 -3.06 2.87 -9.97
CA ILE A 315 -1.87 3.27 -10.74
C ILE A 315 -0.67 2.41 -10.32
N PRO A 316 0.06 1.80 -11.27
CA PRO A 316 1.23 0.98 -10.96
C PRO A 316 2.45 1.82 -10.51
N PRO A 317 3.38 1.25 -9.73
CA PRO A 317 4.51 1.98 -9.15
C PRO A 317 5.51 2.54 -10.17
N HIS A 318 5.56 1.93 -11.37
CA HIS A 318 6.53 2.23 -12.41
C HIS A 318 6.04 3.27 -13.44
N GLU A 319 4.83 3.83 -13.32
CA GLU A 319 4.41 4.94 -14.18
C GLU A 319 5.18 6.22 -13.86
N VAL A 320 5.67 6.89 -14.91
CA VAL A 320 6.40 8.17 -14.79
C VAL A 320 5.45 9.33 -15.07
N PHE A 321 5.45 10.32 -14.19
CA PHE A 321 4.65 11.54 -14.32
C PHE A 321 5.55 12.77 -14.40
N LEU A 322 5.09 13.78 -15.13
CA LEU A 322 5.59 15.15 -15.06
C LEU A 322 4.76 15.97 -14.09
N VAL A 323 5.43 16.77 -13.27
CA VAL A 323 4.77 17.78 -12.44
C VAL A 323 4.41 18.98 -13.29
N THR A 324 3.12 19.19 -13.58
CA THR A 324 2.68 20.27 -14.49
C THR A 324 2.22 21.51 -13.73
N ARG A 325 1.67 21.34 -12.52
CA ARG A 325 1.27 22.44 -11.65
C ARG A 325 1.51 22.09 -10.20
N PHE A 326 1.82 23.11 -9.42
CA PHE A 326 1.97 23.04 -7.98
C PHE A 326 1.54 24.36 -7.35
N SER A 327 0.75 24.28 -6.29
CA SER A 327 0.44 25.43 -5.44
C SER A 327 0.25 24.98 -4.00
N GLN A 328 0.46 25.91 -3.08
CA GLN A 328 0.17 25.71 -1.67
C GLN A 328 -1.03 26.56 -1.28
N ASP A 329 -1.98 25.94 -0.60
CA ASP A 329 -3.16 26.57 -0.02
C ASP A 329 -3.08 26.41 1.49
N GLY A 330 -2.43 27.38 2.16
CA GLY A 330 -2.04 27.26 3.57
C GLY A 330 -1.18 26.01 3.81
N ALA A 331 -1.67 25.08 4.64
CA ALA A 331 -0.98 23.83 4.96
C ALA A 331 -1.22 22.69 3.95
N ARG A 332 -1.96 22.95 2.85
CA ARG A 332 -2.30 21.97 1.82
C ARG A 332 -1.43 22.13 0.58
N SER A 333 -0.98 21.02 0.02
CA SER A 333 -0.30 20.98 -1.28
C SER A 333 -1.23 20.48 -2.38
N LEU A 334 -1.36 21.26 -3.45
CA LEU A 334 -2.09 20.91 -4.66
C LEU A 334 -1.08 20.56 -5.74
N VAL A 335 -1.13 19.33 -6.24
CA VAL A 335 -0.17 18.82 -7.22
C VAL A 335 -0.91 18.31 -8.45
N THR A 336 -0.57 18.82 -9.63
CA THR A 336 -1.07 18.26 -10.90
C THR A 336 0.03 17.45 -11.58
N LEU A 337 -0.29 16.19 -11.88
CA LEU A 337 0.62 15.24 -12.50
C LEU A 337 0.08 14.81 -13.87
N TRP A 338 0.92 14.80 -14.88
CA TRP A 338 0.58 14.27 -16.19
C TRP A 338 1.52 13.11 -16.53
N SER A 339 0.94 11.94 -16.82
CA SER A 339 1.70 10.80 -17.31
C SER A 339 2.58 11.17 -18.48
N TYR A 340 3.84 10.75 -18.40
CA TYR A 340 4.82 10.89 -19.47
C TYR A 340 4.65 9.80 -20.55
N ASN A 341 3.56 9.02 -20.49
CA ASN A 341 3.27 7.86 -21.34
C ASN A 341 4.46 6.88 -21.43
N LYS A 342 5.20 6.76 -20.33
CA LYS A 342 6.33 5.83 -20.17
C LYS A 342 6.26 5.19 -18.79
N THR A 343 6.69 3.95 -18.74
CA THR A 343 7.03 3.29 -17.49
C THR A 343 8.54 3.24 -17.33
N CYS A 344 9.01 3.14 -16.09
CA CYS A 344 10.42 3.01 -15.77
C CYS A 344 10.55 2.14 -14.51
N SER A 345 11.38 1.10 -14.56
CA SER A 345 11.60 0.19 -13.42
C SER A 345 13.09 -0.03 -13.18
N ASN A 346 13.48 -0.10 -11.90
CA ASN A 346 14.83 -0.46 -11.47
C ASN A 346 15.01 -1.98 -11.45
N PHE A 347 13.91 -2.71 -11.24
CA PHE A 347 13.87 -4.17 -11.23
C PHE A 347 13.18 -4.72 -12.48
N ASN A 348 13.64 -5.89 -12.92
CA ASN A 348 12.92 -6.71 -13.89
C ASN A 348 13.19 -8.18 -13.60
N CYS A 349 12.13 -8.95 -13.32
CA CYS A 349 12.20 -10.39 -13.02
C CYS A 349 13.10 -10.71 -11.82
N ALA A 350 13.01 -9.91 -10.75
CA ALA A 350 13.94 -9.94 -9.63
C ALA A 350 13.95 -11.29 -8.90
N TYR A 351 12.77 -11.88 -8.70
CA TYR A 351 12.64 -13.19 -8.10
C TYR A 351 13.38 -14.29 -8.89
N LEU A 352 13.39 -14.16 -10.22
CA LEU A 352 14.00 -15.11 -11.17
C LEU A 352 15.49 -14.85 -11.43
N GLY A 353 16.12 -13.94 -10.70
CA GLY A 353 17.56 -13.65 -10.85
C GLY A 353 17.88 -12.24 -11.35
N GLY A 354 16.87 -11.43 -11.69
CA GLY A 354 17.09 -10.06 -12.16
C GLY A 354 17.68 -9.14 -11.10
N GLU A 355 18.85 -8.57 -11.37
CA GLU A 355 19.51 -7.62 -10.46
C GLU A 355 18.93 -6.20 -10.55
N LYS A 356 19.05 -5.45 -9.44
CA LYS A 356 18.66 -4.03 -9.41
C LYS A 356 19.58 -3.24 -10.33
N ARG A 357 18.99 -2.47 -11.25
CA ARG A 357 19.73 -1.54 -12.12
C ARG A 357 20.04 -0.24 -11.38
N ARG A 358 21.17 0.39 -11.70
CA ARG A 358 21.59 1.67 -11.09
C ARG A 358 20.63 2.82 -11.40
N GLY A 359 19.93 2.75 -12.53
CA GLY A 359 18.90 3.69 -12.92
C GLY A 359 17.68 2.95 -13.43
N CYS A 360 16.53 3.61 -13.38
CA CYS A 360 15.30 3.04 -13.91
C CYS A 360 15.45 2.88 -15.43
N VAL A 361 14.98 1.76 -15.96
CA VAL A 361 14.99 1.49 -17.40
C VAL A 361 13.56 1.49 -17.90
N SER A 362 13.33 2.23 -18.97
CA SER A 362 12.01 2.27 -19.60
C SER A 362 11.67 0.95 -20.27
N ALA A 363 10.44 0.48 -20.08
CA ALA A 363 9.94 -0.63 -20.86
C ALA A 363 9.80 -0.16 -22.33
N PRO A 364 10.22 -0.98 -23.32
CA PRO A 364 9.89 -0.70 -24.71
C PRO A 364 8.37 -0.66 -24.85
N ALA A 365 7.85 0.27 -25.66
CA ALA A 365 6.42 0.27 -26.00
C ALA A 365 6.07 -1.13 -26.54
N ALA A 366 5.06 -1.77 -25.95
CA ALA A 366 4.61 -3.09 -26.35
C ALA A 366 4.23 -3.05 -27.84
N GLY A 367 5.11 -3.62 -28.68
CA GLY A 367 5.06 -3.47 -30.14
C GLY A 367 6.42 -3.63 -30.81
N ALA A 368 7.53 -3.39 -30.12
CA ALA A 368 8.85 -3.79 -30.59
C ALA A 368 9.18 -5.21 -30.12
N ALA A 369 8.51 -6.21 -30.70
CA ALA A 369 9.09 -7.55 -30.74
C ALA A 369 10.40 -7.42 -31.51
N ARG A 370 11.51 -7.35 -30.79
CA ARG A 370 12.83 -7.53 -31.39
C ARG A 370 12.85 -8.98 -31.84
N LEU A 371 12.58 -9.22 -33.12
CA LEU A 371 13.02 -10.42 -33.81
C LEU A 371 14.54 -10.45 -33.65
N THR A 372 15.02 -11.03 -32.56
CA THR A 372 16.38 -11.51 -32.48
C THR A 372 16.46 -12.61 -33.52
N LEU A 373 16.91 -12.25 -34.73
CA LEU A 373 17.41 -13.21 -35.69
C LEU A 373 18.45 -14.03 -34.93
N GLN A 374 18.13 -15.28 -34.67
CA GLN A 374 19.08 -16.25 -34.19
C GLN A 374 20.19 -16.31 -35.26
N GLN A 375 21.36 -15.76 -34.97
CA GLN A 375 22.51 -15.69 -35.89
C GLN A 375 23.03 -17.07 -36.35
N GLY A 376 22.34 -18.17 -36.03
CA GLY A 376 22.69 -19.52 -36.43
C GLY A 376 21.99 -20.06 -37.68
N LEU A 377 20.94 -19.41 -38.22
CA LEU A 377 20.19 -19.98 -39.36
C LEU A 377 20.65 -19.49 -40.75
N LEU A 378 21.45 -18.43 -40.85
CA LEU A 378 21.93 -17.93 -42.15
C LEU A 378 23.18 -18.67 -42.68
N SER A 379 23.93 -19.36 -41.82
CA SER A 379 25.09 -20.16 -42.27
C SER A 379 24.71 -21.55 -42.79
N ALA A 380 23.49 -22.04 -42.55
CA ALA A 380 23.05 -23.34 -43.03
C ALA A 380 22.44 -23.31 -44.46
N LEU A 381 22.26 -22.11 -45.03
CA LEU A 381 21.63 -21.92 -46.35
C LEU A 381 22.62 -21.53 -47.47
N LEU A 382 23.92 -21.37 -47.16
CA LEU A 382 24.92 -20.94 -48.13
C LEU A 382 25.98 -21.99 -48.50
N ASP A 383 25.93 -23.20 -47.94
CA ASP A 383 26.85 -24.28 -48.31
C ASP A 383 26.12 -25.52 -48.83
N ASN A 384 25.69 -25.48 -50.10
CA ASN A 384 25.86 -26.64 -50.99
C ASN A 384 25.57 -26.30 -52.47
N PRO A 385 26.55 -26.46 -53.39
CA PRO A 385 26.36 -26.21 -54.81
C PRO A 385 25.91 -27.49 -55.51
N ALA A 386 24.63 -27.62 -55.83
CA ALA A 386 24.16 -28.64 -56.77
C ALA A 386 23.99 -28.02 -58.18
N ARG A 387 24.96 -28.29 -59.06
CA ARG A 387 24.88 -28.00 -60.51
C ARG A 387 23.74 -28.80 -61.14
N GLY A 388 22.83 -28.09 -61.82
CA GLY A 388 21.89 -28.64 -62.79
C GLY A 388 21.90 -27.78 -64.07
N PRO A 389 21.71 -28.36 -65.26
CA PRO A 389 21.98 -27.66 -66.53
C PRO A 389 20.83 -26.71 -66.89
N ARG A 390 21.19 -25.51 -67.36
CA ARG A 390 20.33 -24.41 -67.88
C ARG A 390 19.73 -23.48 -66.82
N GLY A 391 20.61 -22.72 -66.16
CA GLY A 391 20.26 -21.75 -65.12
C GLY A 391 19.28 -20.65 -65.52
N VAL A 392 18.06 -20.73 -64.96
CA VAL A 392 17.18 -19.59 -64.67
C VAL A 392 16.42 -19.90 -63.36
N PRO A 393 16.52 -19.07 -62.30
CA PRO A 393 15.71 -19.25 -61.10
C PRO A 393 14.28 -18.71 -61.29
N VAL A 394 13.28 -19.53 -60.93
CA VAL A 394 11.86 -19.18 -60.87
C VAL A 394 11.56 -18.44 -59.57
N LEU A 395 11.09 -17.19 -59.65
CA LEU A 395 10.52 -16.44 -58.53
C LEU A 395 9.10 -16.96 -58.23
N LYS A 396 8.91 -17.64 -57.09
CA LYS A 396 7.58 -17.92 -56.54
C LYS A 396 7.06 -16.68 -55.81
N SER A 397 6.13 -15.98 -56.46
CA SER A 397 5.27 -14.95 -55.85
C SER A 397 4.32 -15.59 -54.84
N TRP A 398 4.23 -15.03 -53.63
CA TRP A 398 3.08 -15.22 -52.74
C TRP A 398 2.46 -13.86 -52.47
N ALA A 399 1.24 -13.71 -52.99
CA ALA A 399 0.40 -12.52 -52.86
C ALA A 399 -0.22 -12.46 -51.45
N LEU A 400 -0.25 -11.25 -50.89
CA LEU A 400 -1.11 -10.89 -49.76
C LEU A 400 -2.53 -10.64 -50.31
N GLU A 401 -3.52 -11.40 -49.85
CA GLU A 401 -4.93 -11.03 -49.97
C GLU A 401 -5.43 -10.47 -48.63
N SER A 402 -5.89 -9.23 -48.68
CA SER A 402 -6.62 -8.55 -47.60
C SER A 402 -8.11 -8.62 -47.93
N PRO A 403 -9.02 -8.84 -46.96
CA PRO A 403 -10.45 -8.67 -47.20
C PRO A 403 -10.90 -7.23 -46.90
N MET A 404 -11.51 -6.59 -47.90
CA MET A 404 -12.39 -5.43 -47.76
C MET A 404 -13.84 -5.91 -47.46
N PRO A 405 -14.68 -5.09 -46.80
CA PRO A 405 -16.03 -5.48 -46.41
C PRO A 405 -17.05 -5.24 -47.54
N ALA A 406 -18.15 -6.00 -47.54
CA ALA A 406 -19.30 -5.77 -48.40
C ALA A 406 -20.58 -5.54 -47.57
N THR A 407 -21.22 -4.40 -47.91
CA THR A 407 -22.61 -3.95 -47.71
C THR A 407 -23.16 -3.76 -46.30
#